data_AF-A0A0L6JQ53-F1
#
_entry.id   AF-A0A0L6JQ53-F1
#
_cell.length_a   1.000
_cell.length_b   1.000
_cell.length_c   1.000
_cell.angle_alpha   90.00
_cell.angle_beta   90.00
_cell.angle_gamma   90.00
#
_symmetry.space_group_name_H-M   'P 1'
#
loop_
_entity.id
_entity.type
_entity.pdbx_description
1 polymer ?
#
loop_
_entity_poly.entity_id
_entity_poly.type
_entity_poly.pdbx_seq_one_letter_code
_entity_poly.pdbx_strand_id
1 'polypeptide(L)'
;MTGFIIKLFICPIILIISDALFNNVNYANLYQPIIIGLILAVLAHTMEVLLLRKGTLWTSNAVDFIASVIIVYITQFFLQGAKITFLGALFTSVLLSVTEYFQHLYLIKSGKWAKSSK
;
A
#
# COMPACT_ATOMS: atom_id res chain seq x y z
N MET A 1 8.08 -5.83 12.86
CA MET A 1 9.17 -6.03 11.86
C MET A 1 8.79 -6.89 10.66
N THR A 2 8.28 -8.13 10.82
CA THR A 2 7.97 -8.99 9.65
C THR A 2 6.92 -8.38 8.69
N GLY A 3 5.87 -7.73 9.22
CA GLY A 3 4.87 -7.04 8.38
C GLY A 3 5.48 -5.91 7.54
N PHE A 4 6.29 -5.06 8.17
CA PHE A 4 7.01 -3.98 7.48
C PHE A 4 7.89 -4.47 6.33
N ILE A 5 8.70 -5.52 6.57
CA ILE A 5 9.59 -6.09 5.54
C ILE A 5 8.77 -6.57 4.35
N ILE A 6 7.64 -7.24 4.59
CA ILE A 6 6.76 -7.73 3.54
C ILE A 6 6.19 -6.54 2.73
N LYS A 7 5.72 -5.49 3.40
CA LYS A 7 5.21 -4.26 2.74
C LYS A 7 6.28 -3.54 1.92
N LEU A 8 7.52 -3.52 2.41
CA LEU A 8 8.66 -2.88 1.75
C LEU A 8 8.90 -3.41 0.33
N PHE A 9 8.65 -4.70 0.10
CA PHE A 9 8.76 -5.30 -1.23
C PHE A 9 7.44 -5.29 -1.99
N ILE A 10 6.32 -5.61 -1.32
CA ILE A 10 5.03 -5.80 -2.00
C ILE A 10 4.46 -4.48 -2.52
N CYS A 11 4.56 -3.37 -1.77
CA CYS A 11 4.01 -2.09 -2.22
C CYS A 11 4.68 -1.59 -3.52
N PRO A 12 6.02 -1.53 -3.64
CA PRO A 12 6.69 -1.20 -4.91
C PRO A 12 6.30 -2.14 -6.05
N ILE A 13 6.27 -3.45 -5.80
CA ILE A 13 5.96 -4.45 -6.82
C ILE A 13 4.55 -4.24 -7.36
N ILE A 14 3.56 -3.98 -6.51
CA ILE A 14 2.18 -3.74 -6.94
C ILE A 14 2.06 -2.44 -7.74
N LEU A 15 2.79 -1.40 -7.38
CA LEU A 15 2.80 -0.16 -8.16
C LEU A 15 3.41 -0.35 -9.55
N ILE A 16 4.52 -1.09 -9.65
CA ILE A 16 5.15 -1.45 -10.93
C ILE A 16 4.21 -2.32 -11.77
N ILE A 17 3.55 -3.30 -11.16
CA ILE A 17 2.56 -4.13 -11.85
C ILE A 17 1.38 -3.28 -12.31
N SER A 18 0.92 -2.34 -11.48
CA SER A 18 -0.19 -1.45 -11.84
C SER A 18 0.15 -0.54 -13.02
N ASP A 19 1.38 -0.02 -13.04
CA ASP A 19 1.92 0.78 -14.15
C ASP A 19 1.94 -0.01 -15.47
N ALA A 20 2.31 -1.29 -15.40
CA ALA A 20 2.33 -2.17 -16.57
C ALA A 20 0.93 -2.68 -16.99
N LEU A 21 0.02 -2.84 -16.03
CA LEU A 21 -1.29 -3.44 -16.26
C LEU A 21 -2.36 -2.41 -16.67
N PHE A 22 -2.28 -1.19 -16.14
CA PHE A 22 -3.30 -0.16 -16.33
C PHE A 22 -2.76 0.99 -17.17
N ASN A 23 -3.36 1.24 -18.34
CA ASN A 23 -3.10 2.46 -19.13
C ASN A 23 -3.45 3.77 -18.37
N ASN A 24 -4.18 3.65 -17.26
CA ASN A 24 -4.64 4.74 -16.41
C ASN A 24 -3.64 5.14 -15.32
N VAL A 25 -2.55 4.36 -15.16
CA VAL A 25 -1.45 4.62 -14.24
C VAL A 25 -0.19 4.61 -15.07
N ASN A 26 0.44 5.77 -15.22
CA ASN A 26 1.68 5.89 -15.97
C ASN A 26 2.71 6.65 -15.14
N TYR A 27 3.75 5.95 -14.72
CA TYR A 27 4.95 6.54 -14.16
C TYR A 27 5.97 6.75 -15.28
N ALA A 28 6.55 7.95 -15.33
CA ALA A 28 7.51 8.30 -16.38
C ALA A 28 8.81 7.47 -16.28
N ASN A 29 9.17 7.04 -15.07
CA ASN A 29 10.37 6.28 -14.79
C ASN A 29 10.12 5.20 -13.74
N LEU A 30 10.81 4.05 -13.86
CA LEU A 30 10.69 2.92 -12.93
C LEU A 30 11.07 3.23 -11.48
N TYR A 31 11.89 4.25 -11.21
CA TYR A 31 12.22 4.63 -9.84
C TYR A 31 11.04 5.30 -9.11
N GLN A 32 10.08 5.90 -9.84
CA GLN A 32 8.94 6.58 -9.24
C GLN A 32 8.04 5.62 -8.44
N PRO A 33 7.52 4.50 -9.02
CA PRO A 33 6.71 3.55 -8.26
C PRO A 33 7.51 2.88 -7.13
N ILE A 34 8.84 2.74 -7.25
CA ILE A 34 9.67 2.23 -6.16
C ILE A 34 9.65 3.18 -4.97
N ILE A 35 9.94 4.46 -5.17
CA ILE A 35 9.97 5.46 -4.10
C ILE A 35 8.60 5.59 -3.43
N ILE A 36 7.53 5.68 -4.23
CA ILE A 36 6.16 5.76 -3.70
C ILE A 36 5.80 4.49 -2.94
N GLY A 37 6.19 3.32 -3.44
CA GLY A 37 5.95 2.04 -2.79
C GLY A 37 6.64 1.95 -1.43
N LEU A 38 7.84 2.50 -1.30
CA LEU A 38 8.55 2.61 -0.01
C LEU A 38 7.81 3.55 0.95
N ILE A 39 7.33 4.70 0.47
CA ILE A 39 6.54 5.64 1.28
C ILE A 39 5.25 4.98 1.76
N LEU A 40 4.53 4.32 0.86
CA LEU A 40 3.33 3.54 1.18
C LEU A 40 3.63 2.45 2.20
N ALA A 41 4.74 1.71 2.05
CA ALA A 41 5.10 0.66 2.99
C ALA A 41 5.32 1.22 4.41
N VAL A 42 5.95 2.39 4.55
CA VAL A 42 6.10 3.07 5.83
C VAL A 42 4.74 3.49 6.38
N LEU A 43 3.92 4.18 5.59
CA LEU A 43 2.61 4.68 6.03
C LEU A 43 1.65 3.55 6.42
N ALA A 44 1.55 2.54 5.58
CA ALA A 44 0.76 1.35 5.81
C ALA A 44 1.23 0.55 7.03
N HIS A 45 2.53 0.57 7.33
CA HIS A 45 3.04 -0.03 8.56
C HIS A 45 2.71 0.81 9.79
N THR A 46 2.80 2.13 9.70
CA THR A 46 2.39 2.99 10.82
C THR A 46 0.91 2.83 11.15
N MET A 47 0.04 2.74 10.14
CA MET A 47 -1.39 2.48 10.32
C MET A 47 -1.65 1.08 10.90
N GLU A 48 -0.93 0.07 10.42
CA GLU A 48 -0.97 -1.29 10.98
C GLU A 48 -0.65 -1.29 12.48
N VAL A 49 0.41 -0.63 12.91
CA VAL A 49 0.80 -0.59 14.34
C VAL A 49 -0.25 0.14 15.20
N LEU A 50 -0.90 1.16 14.66
CA LEU A 50 -1.90 1.95 15.39
C LEU A 50 -3.27 1.24 15.45
N LEU A 51 -3.70 0.64 14.36
CA LEU A 51 -5.08 0.17 14.18
C LEU A 51 -5.26 -1.34 14.28
N LEU A 52 -4.24 -2.15 13.97
CA LEU A 52 -4.41 -3.61 13.83
C LEU A 52 -4.57 -4.30 15.19
N ARG A 53 -5.80 -4.76 15.48
CA ARG A 53 -6.21 -5.49 16.69
C ARG A 53 -7.28 -6.55 16.34
N LYS A 54 -7.62 -7.44 17.28
CA LYS A 54 -8.46 -8.62 16.98
C LYS A 54 -9.87 -8.06 16.93
N GLY A 55 -10.41 -7.96 15.73
CA GLY A 55 -11.70 -7.33 15.47
C GLY A 55 -11.63 -6.04 14.64
N THR A 56 -10.47 -5.41 14.48
CA THR A 56 -10.31 -4.19 13.65
C THR A 56 -9.71 -4.47 12.27
N LEU A 57 -9.68 -5.73 11.83
CA LEU A 57 -9.10 -6.12 10.54
C LEU A 57 -9.78 -5.37 9.39
N TRP A 58 -11.11 -5.40 9.35
CA TRP A 58 -11.89 -4.73 8.30
C TRP A 58 -11.73 -3.21 8.33
N THR A 59 -11.70 -2.60 9.52
CA THR A 59 -11.53 -1.15 9.65
C THR A 59 -10.12 -0.72 9.26
N SER A 60 -9.08 -1.46 9.69
CA SER A 60 -7.70 -1.20 9.27
C SER A 60 -7.57 -1.29 7.76
N ASN A 61 -8.08 -2.37 7.15
CA ASN A 61 -7.98 -2.57 5.70
C ASN A 61 -8.72 -1.49 4.90
N ALA A 62 -9.87 -1.02 5.40
CA ALA A 62 -10.62 0.07 4.76
C ALA A 62 -9.87 1.42 4.86
N VAL A 63 -9.25 1.71 6.01
CA VAL A 63 -8.42 2.91 6.17
C VAL A 63 -7.19 2.85 5.28
N ASP A 64 -6.50 1.70 5.23
CA ASP A 64 -5.33 1.50 4.37
C ASP A 64 -5.70 1.63 2.87
N PHE A 65 -6.88 1.13 2.47
CA PHE A 65 -7.42 1.33 1.12
C PHE A 65 -7.66 2.82 0.80
N ILE A 66 -8.37 3.54 1.68
CA ILE A 66 -8.65 4.96 1.44
C ILE A 66 -7.35 5.77 1.41
N ALA A 67 -6.43 5.50 2.33
CA ALA A 67 -5.12 6.14 2.39
C ALA A 67 -4.33 5.87 1.10
N SER A 68 -4.28 4.63 0.62
CA SER A 68 -3.59 4.28 -0.61
C SER A 68 -4.20 4.96 -1.84
N VAL A 69 -5.53 5.06 -1.96
CA VAL A 69 -6.19 5.79 -3.06
C VAL A 69 -5.73 7.25 -3.09
N ILE A 70 -5.78 7.91 -1.94
CA ILE A 70 -5.41 9.32 -1.81
C ILE A 70 -3.93 9.51 -2.13
N ILE A 71 -3.05 8.69 -1.53
CA ILE A 71 -1.60 8.80 -1.70
C ILE A 71 -1.23 8.55 -3.16
N VAL A 72 -1.67 7.44 -3.76
CA VAL A 72 -1.38 7.10 -5.17
C VAL A 72 -1.86 8.21 -6.10
N TYR A 73 -3.08 8.72 -5.90
CA TYR A 73 -3.61 9.79 -6.74
C TYR A 73 -2.80 11.09 -6.61
N ILE A 74 -2.39 11.46 -5.40
CA ILE A 74 -1.67 12.71 -5.14
C ILE A 74 -0.22 12.65 -5.66
N THR A 75 0.37 11.45 -5.80
CA THR A 75 1.77 11.33 -6.23
C THR A 75 2.06 11.95 -7.59
N GLN A 76 1.07 12.01 -8.49
CA GLN A 76 1.21 12.67 -9.80
C GLN A 76 1.58 14.16 -9.70
N PHE A 77 1.20 14.84 -8.61
CA PHE A 77 1.53 16.26 -8.40
C PHE A 77 2.97 16.47 -7.94
N PHE A 78 3.56 15.45 -7.32
CA PHE A 78 4.95 15.49 -6.83
C PHE A 78 5.95 14.92 -7.85
N LEU A 79 5.50 14.06 -8.75
CA LEU A 79 6.34 13.33 -9.70
C LEU A 79 6.18 13.93 -11.09
N GLN A 80 7.24 14.54 -11.59
CA GLN A 80 7.25 15.10 -12.93
C GLN A 80 7.05 14.00 -13.99
N GLY A 81 6.08 14.21 -14.88
CA GLY A 81 5.74 13.28 -15.95
C GLY A 81 4.82 12.12 -15.56
N ALA A 82 4.50 11.93 -14.27
CA ALA A 82 3.54 10.90 -13.86
C ALA A 82 2.11 11.33 -14.22
N LYS A 83 1.33 10.40 -14.80
CA LYS A 83 -0.09 10.62 -15.13
C LYS A 83 -0.91 9.50 -14.51
N ILE A 84 -1.70 9.85 -13.50
CA ILE A 84 -2.50 8.88 -12.76
C ILE A 84 -3.94 9.38 -12.74
N THR A 85 -4.85 8.66 -13.40
CA THR A 85 -6.27 9.00 -13.30
C THR A 85 -6.83 8.54 -11.97
N PHE A 86 -7.96 9.12 -11.55
CA PHE A 86 -8.64 8.68 -10.33
C PHE A 86 -8.99 7.19 -10.37
N LEU A 87 -9.44 6.68 -11.52
CA LEU A 87 -9.72 5.25 -11.73
C LEU A 87 -8.46 4.40 -11.62
N GLY A 88 -7.33 4.87 -12.16
CA GLY A 88 -6.04 4.20 -12.01
C GLY A 88 -5.64 4.06 -10.54
N ALA A 89 -5.71 5.17 -9.79
CA ALA A 89 -5.42 5.16 -8.36
C ALA A 89 -6.37 4.22 -7.58
N LEU A 90 -7.66 4.21 -7.92
CA LEU A 90 -8.64 3.33 -7.32
C LEU A 90 -8.29 1.85 -7.56
N PHE A 91 -8.06 1.43 -8.80
CA PHE A 91 -7.73 0.04 -9.12
C PHE A 91 -6.40 -0.40 -8.50
N THR A 92 -5.37 0.43 -8.55
CA THR A 92 -4.10 0.17 -7.88
C THR A 92 -4.27 -0.03 -6.37
N SER A 93 -5.11 0.79 -5.75
CA SER A 93 -5.35 0.71 -4.31
C SER A 93 -6.17 -0.51 -3.93
N VAL A 94 -7.06 -0.98 -4.83
CA VAL A 94 -7.74 -2.27 -4.64
C VAL A 94 -6.70 -3.40 -4.62
N LEU A 95 -5.74 -3.41 -5.56
CA LEU A 95 -4.68 -4.41 -5.56
C LEU A 95 -3.83 -4.36 -4.28
N LEU A 96 -3.44 -3.16 -3.84
CA LEU A 96 -2.72 -2.96 -2.57
C LEU A 96 -3.54 -3.52 -1.40
N SER A 97 -4.79 -3.10 -1.25
CA SER A 97 -5.67 -3.51 -0.15
C SER A 97 -5.91 -5.01 -0.11
N VAL A 98 -6.06 -5.68 -1.27
CA VAL A 98 -6.16 -7.14 -1.32
C VAL A 98 -4.92 -7.79 -0.72
N THR A 99 -3.72 -7.33 -1.07
CA THR A 99 -2.49 -7.89 -0.51
C THR A 99 -2.31 -7.56 0.98
N GLU A 100 -2.72 -6.38 1.42
CA GLU A 100 -2.70 -6.00 2.82
C GLU A 100 -3.66 -6.81 3.67
N TYR A 101 -4.85 -7.12 3.15
CA TYR A 101 -5.80 -8.00 3.82
C TYR A 101 -5.17 -9.38 4.15
N PHE A 102 -4.45 -9.98 3.19
CA PHE A 102 -3.75 -11.25 3.44
C PHE A 102 -2.62 -11.09 4.46
N GLN A 103 -1.89 -9.98 4.43
CA GLN A 103 -0.84 -9.69 5.41
C GLN A 103 -1.41 -9.52 6.82
N HIS A 104 -2.48 -8.72 6.98
CA HIS A 104 -3.19 -8.51 8.24
C HIS A 104 -3.70 -9.83 8.81
N LEU A 105 -4.32 -10.68 7.97
CA LEU A 105 -4.73 -12.03 8.35
C LEU A 105 -3.55 -12.88 8.84
N TYR A 106 -2.43 -12.87 8.12
CA TYR A 106 -1.23 -13.62 8.50
C TYR A 106 -0.66 -13.14 9.84
N LEU A 107 -0.60 -11.82 10.07
CA LEU A 107 -0.08 -11.23 11.30
C LEU A 107 -0.96 -11.54 12.52
N ILE A 108 -2.28 -11.52 12.34
CA ILE A 108 -3.25 -11.88 13.39
C ILE A 108 -3.17 -13.39 13.71
N LYS A 109 -3.13 -14.26 12.69
CA LYS A 109 -3.03 -15.72 12.87
C LYS A 109 -1.71 -16.15 13.51
N SER A 110 -0.61 -15.51 13.13
CA SER A 110 0.72 -15.81 13.68
C SER A 110 0.96 -15.23 15.08
N GLY A 111 0.04 -14.43 15.61
CA GLY A 111 0.20 -13.73 16.89
C GLY A 111 1.35 -12.72 16.90
N LYS A 112 1.92 -12.38 15.73
CA LYS A 112 3.07 -11.48 15.59
C LYS A 112 2.71 -9.99 15.63
N TRP A 113 1.43 -9.67 15.60
CA TRP A 113 0.90 -8.30 15.69
C TRP A 113 1.42 -7.49 16.90
N ALA A 114 1.53 -8.09 18.09
CA ALA A 114 1.99 -7.46 19.33
C ALA A 114 3.51 -7.21 19.34
N LYS A 115 4.26 -7.89 18.49
CA LYS A 115 5.72 -7.76 18.38
C LYS A 115 6.13 -6.62 17.45
N SER A 116 5.17 -5.91 16.85
CA SER A 116 5.46 -4.67 16.11
C SER A 116 5.45 -3.42 17.01
N SER A 117 5.03 -3.56 18.27
CA SER A 117 4.97 -2.51 19.28
C SER A 117 6.06 -2.63 20.37
N LYS A 118 6.99 -3.59 20.23
CA LYS A 118 8.15 -3.75 21.14
C LYS A 118 9.45 -3.64 20.38
#